data_AF-A0AAP8GFU3-F1
#
_entry.id   AF-A0AAP8GFU3-F1
#
_cell.length_a   1.000
_cell.length_b   1.000
_cell.length_c   1.000
_cell.angle_alpha   90.00
_cell.angle_beta   90.00
_cell.angle_gamma   90.00
#
_symmetry.space_group_name_H-M   'P 1'
#
loop_
_entity.id
_entity.type
_entity.pdbx_description
1 polymer ?
#
loop_
_entity_poly.entity_id
_entity_poly.type
_entity_poly.pdbx_seq_one_letter_code
_entity_poly.pdbx_strand_id
1 'polypeptide(L)'
;SNRWGDPRARLLQGADWQANRIKVYRSLGHPTDPQEAIKSLGHQLDSRYRQVAARLGENEAVELDVSGPKPRLTISPLASLDEPDSLKRLSKMISDLLPPVDLT
;
A
#
# COMPACT_ATOMS: atom_id res chain seq x y z
N SER A 1 34.95 19.63 -1.60
CA SER A 1 34.11 19.13 -0.50
C SER A 1 32.65 19.44 -0.83
N ASN A 2 31.89 18.47 -1.34
CA ASN A 2 30.50 18.67 -1.82
C ASN A 2 29.53 17.64 -1.20
N ARG A 3 29.95 17.02 -0.09
CA ARG A 3 29.29 15.85 0.51
C ARG A 3 28.12 16.23 1.43
N TRP A 4 28.01 17.51 1.81
CA TRP A 4 27.04 18.03 2.78
C TRP A 4 26.43 19.39 2.37
N GLY A 5 26.28 19.67 1.07
CA GLY A 5 25.58 20.86 0.60
C GLY A 5 24.06 20.64 0.58
N ASP A 6 23.26 21.67 0.83
CA ASP A 6 21.79 21.58 0.77
C ASP A 6 21.35 21.14 -0.65
N PRO A 7 20.78 19.93 -0.81
CA PRO A 7 20.34 19.45 -2.11
C PRO A 7 19.25 20.32 -2.73
N ARG A 8 18.53 21.12 -1.93
CA ARG A 8 17.48 22.03 -2.40
C ARG A 8 18.03 23.20 -3.21
N ALA A 9 19.28 23.59 -2.96
CA ALA A 9 19.97 24.63 -3.74
C ALA A 9 20.20 24.20 -5.21
N ARG A 10 20.10 22.90 -5.51
CA ARG A 10 20.28 22.34 -6.86
C ARG A 10 18.96 22.13 -7.60
N LEU A 11 17.82 22.44 -6.97
CA LEU A 11 16.52 22.31 -7.61
C LEU A 11 16.28 23.45 -8.59
N LEU A 12 15.55 23.14 -9.68
CA LEU A 12 15.08 24.15 -10.62
C LEU A 12 14.15 25.13 -9.90
N GLN A 13 14.40 26.42 -10.04
CA GLN A 13 13.63 27.47 -9.39
C GLN A 13 13.19 28.52 -10.43
N GLY A 14 12.14 29.29 -10.09
CA GLY A 14 11.69 30.43 -10.89
C GLY A 14 11.44 30.09 -12.37
N ALA A 15 12.09 30.83 -13.27
CA ALA A 15 11.93 30.68 -14.71
C ALA A 15 12.42 29.31 -15.24
N ASP A 16 13.51 28.78 -14.69
CA ASP A 16 14.07 27.49 -15.10
C ASP A 16 13.14 26.32 -14.73
N TRP A 17 12.42 26.44 -13.61
CA TRP A 17 11.35 25.51 -13.26
C TRP A 17 10.19 25.61 -14.24
N GLN A 18 9.68 26.82 -14.51
CA GLN A 18 8.54 27.02 -15.41
C GLN A 18 8.80 26.46 -16.82
N ALA A 19 10.01 26.65 -17.35
CA ALA A 19 10.41 26.14 -18.66
C ALA A 19 10.49 24.60 -18.72
N ASN A 20 10.84 23.95 -17.61
CA ASN A 20 11.06 22.49 -17.57
C ASN A 20 9.91 21.70 -16.94
N ARG A 21 8.96 22.37 -16.27
CA ARG A 21 7.84 21.76 -15.53
C ARG A 21 7.06 20.74 -16.35
N ILE A 22 6.76 21.03 -17.63
CA ILE A 22 6.03 20.11 -18.52
C ILE A 22 6.82 18.82 -18.77
N LYS A 23 8.14 18.93 -18.99
CA LYS A 23 9.02 17.76 -19.19
C LYS A 23 9.06 16.90 -17.94
N VAL A 24 9.16 17.54 -16.78
CA VAL A 24 9.17 16.87 -15.47
C VAL A 24 7.84 16.16 -15.20
N TYR A 25 6.69 16.78 -15.47
CA TYR A 25 5.38 16.11 -15.32
C TYR A 25 5.24 14.89 -16.23
N ARG A 26 5.66 15.00 -17.49
CA ARG A 26 5.65 13.84 -18.41
C ARG A 26 6.55 12.72 -17.92
N SER A 27 7.76 13.02 -17.45
CA SER A 27 8.67 11.99 -16.93
C SER A 27 8.15 11.31 -15.66
N LEU A 28 7.40 12.05 -14.82
CA LEU A 28 6.77 11.51 -13.62
C LEU A 28 5.41 10.84 -13.88
N GLY A 29 4.92 10.86 -15.13
CA GLY A 29 3.59 10.34 -15.47
C GLY A 29 2.46 11.12 -14.82
N HIS A 30 2.69 12.37 -14.42
CA HIS A 30 1.70 13.23 -13.80
C HIS A 30 0.96 14.10 -14.83
N PRO A 31 -0.31 14.42 -14.59
CA PRO A 31 -1.04 15.40 -15.39
C PRO A 31 -0.31 16.74 -15.42
N THR A 32 -0.29 17.40 -16.58
CA THR A 32 0.25 18.76 -16.74
C THR A 32 -0.60 19.82 -16.05
N ASP A 33 -1.88 19.55 -15.85
CA ASP A 33 -2.78 20.38 -15.05
C ASP A 33 -2.77 19.89 -13.57
N PRO A 34 -2.29 20.72 -12.63
CA PRO A 34 -2.35 20.37 -11.21
C PRO A 34 -3.78 20.15 -10.70
N GLN A 35 -4.80 20.81 -11.26
CA GLN A 35 -6.18 20.65 -10.83
C GLN A 35 -6.73 19.27 -11.19
N GLU A 36 -6.37 18.73 -12.35
CA GLU A 36 -6.73 17.37 -12.73
C GLU A 36 -6.09 16.32 -11.82
N ALA A 37 -4.82 16.53 -11.45
CA ALA A 37 -4.14 15.65 -10.50
C ALA A 37 -4.82 15.65 -9.13
N ILE A 38 -5.19 16.82 -8.62
CA ILE A 38 -5.90 16.96 -7.33
C ILE A 38 -7.28 16.30 -7.39
N LYS A 39 -8.05 16.53 -8.46
CA LYS A 39 -9.37 15.89 -8.64
C LYS A 39 -9.24 14.37 -8.73
N SER A 40 -8.27 13.86 -9.47
CA SER A 40 -8.01 12.43 -9.57
C SER A 40 -7.67 11.81 -8.21
N LEU A 41 -6.83 12.47 -7.42
CA LEU A 41 -6.51 12.03 -6.06
C LEU A 41 -7.75 12.05 -5.15
N GLY A 42 -8.57 13.10 -5.23
CA GLY A 42 -9.83 13.20 -4.50
C GLY A 42 -10.79 12.06 -4.84
N HIS A 43 -10.95 11.76 -6.13
CA HIS A 43 -11.78 10.64 -6.59
C HIS A 43 -11.25 9.28 -6.13
N GLN A 44 -9.92 9.08 -6.17
CA GLN A 44 -9.30 7.85 -5.68
C GLN A 44 -9.56 7.68 -4.18
N LEU A 45 -9.39 8.73 -3.38
CA LEU A 45 -9.69 8.69 -1.96
C LEU A 45 -11.17 8.36 -1.72
N ASP A 46 -12.10 9.10 -2.32
CA ASP A 46 -13.54 8.87 -2.17
C ASP A 46 -13.93 7.44 -2.57
N SER A 47 -13.43 6.94 -3.72
CA SER A 47 -13.69 5.57 -4.17
C SER A 47 -13.18 4.53 -3.17
N ARG A 48 -11.96 4.71 -2.63
CA ARG A 48 -11.38 3.79 -1.66
C ARG A 48 -12.14 3.83 -0.34
N TYR A 49 -12.50 5.01 0.16
CA TYR A 49 -13.30 5.13 1.37
C TYR A 49 -14.66 4.47 1.22
N ARG A 50 -15.35 4.65 0.09
CA ARG A 50 -16.63 3.98 -0.19
C ARG A 50 -16.49 2.47 -0.31
N GLN A 51 -15.43 1.99 -0.97
CA GLN A 51 -15.16 0.54 -1.08
C GLN A 51 -14.91 -0.08 0.30
N VAL A 52 -14.13 0.59 1.15
CA VAL A 52 -13.89 0.15 2.51
C VAL A 52 -15.20 0.16 3.30
N ALA A 53 -15.94 1.28 3.29
CA ALA A 53 -17.20 1.40 4.02
C ALA A 53 -18.24 0.33 3.60
N ALA A 54 -18.34 0.01 2.31
CA ALA A 54 -19.23 -1.03 1.82
C ALA A 54 -18.83 -2.44 2.31
N ARG A 55 -17.52 -2.75 2.32
CA ARG A 55 -17.00 -4.07 2.72
C ARG A 55 -16.83 -4.22 4.23
N LEU A 56 -16.84 -3.12 4.97
CA LEU A 56 -16.59 -3.11 6.41
C LEU A 56 -17.71 -3.79 7.19
N GLY A 57 -18.97 -3.61 6.75
CA GLY A 57 -20.12 -4.32 7.34
C GLY A 57 -20.19 -5.80 6.99
N GLU A 58 -19.54 -6.22 5.90
CA GLU A 58 -19.47 -7.63 5.46
C GLU A 58 -18.26 -8.37 6.07
N ASN A 59 -17.33 -7.66 6.70
CA ASN A 59 -16.10 -8.24 7.22
C ASN A 59 -16.26 -8.65 8.69
N GLU A 60 -16.54 -9.93 8.91
CA GLU A 60 -16.65 -10.54 10.26
C GLU A 60 -15.38 -10.38 11.12
N ALA A 61 -14.22 -10.12 10.52
CA ALA A 61 -12.97 -9.91 11.23
C ALA A 61 -12.76 -8.47 11.74
N VAL A 62 -13.62 -7.51 11.33
CA VAL A 62 -13.47 -6.10 11.70
C VAL A 62 -14.75 -5.59 12.33
N GLU A 63 -14.72 -5.39 13.65
CA GLU A 63 -15.83 -4.81 14.40
C GLU A 63 -15.56 -3.33 14.68
N LEU A 64 -16.50 -2.47 14.29
CA LEU A 64 -16.50 -1.05 14.60
C LEU A 64 -17.48 -0.76 15.73
N ASP A 65 -16.95 -0.48 16.93
CA ASP A 65 -17.76 0.02 18.04
C ASP A 65 -17.81 1.55 17.98
N VAL A 66 -18.98 2.07 17.60
CA VAL A 66 -19.28 3.51 17.50
C VAL A 66 -20.14 4.00 18.67
N SER A 67 -20.41 3.17 19.69
CA SER A 67 -21.28 3.51 20.82
C SER A 67 -20.65 4.51 21.81
N GLY A 68 -19.32 4.66 21.77
CA GLY A 68 -18.56 5.55 22.65
C GLY A 68 -18.20 6.91 22.05
N PRO A 69 -17.63 7.83 22.86
CA PRO A 69 -17.18 9.17 22.40
C PRO A 69 -16.01 9.14 21.41
N LYS A 70 -15.37 7.98 21.23
CA LYS A 70 -14.39 7.71 20.18
C LYS A 70 -14.68 6.36 19.55
N PRO A 71 -14.76 6.28 18.21
CA PRO A 71 -14.94 5.00 17.53
C PRO A 71 -13.73 4.10 17.80
N ARG A 72 -13.98 2.84 18.17
CA ARG A 72 -12.95 1.81 18.35
C ARG A 72 -13.05 0.80 17.22
N LEU A 73 -11.92 0.51 16.60
CA LEU A 73 -11.79 -0.53 15.57
C LEU A 73 -11.10 -1.74 16.20
N THR A 74 -11.83 -2.83 16.34
CA THR A 74 -11.30 -4.11 16.82
C THR A 74 -11.11 -5.00 15.60
N ILE A 75 -9.85 -5.25 15.24
CA ILE A 75 -9.51 -6.27 14.24
C ILE A 75 -9.33 -7.56 15.02
N SER A 76 -10.24 -8.51 14.87
CA SER A 76 -10.09 -9.84 15.44
C SER A 76 -8.79 -10.45 14.90
N PRO A 77 -7.95 -11.06 15.74
CA PRO A 77 -6.76 -11.76 15.27
C PRO A 77 -7.20 -12.76 14.20
N LEU A 78 -6.47 -12.83 13.08
CA LEU A 78 -6.73 -13.87 12.09
C LEU A 78 -6.66 -15.21 12.80
N ALA A 79 -7.81 -15.89 12.93
CA ALA A 79 -7.84 -17.23 13.46
C ALA A 79 -6.94 -18.09 12.55
N SER A 80 -6.05 -18.86 13.16
CA SER A 80 -5.28 -19.85 12.41
C SER A 80 -6.27 -20.79 11.75
N LEU A 81 -6.28 -20.81 10.42
CA LEU A 81 -7.03 -21.83 9.69
C LEU A 81 -6.34 -23.16 9.91
N ASP A 82 -7.12 -24.17 10.30
CA ASP A 82 -6.62 -25.54 10.35
C ASP A 82 -6.10 -25.94 8.98
N GLU A 83 -4.86 -26.44 8.95
CA GLU A 83 -4.24 -26.88 7.71
C GLU A 83 -5.07 -28.04 7.11
N PRO A 84 -5.55 -27.92 5.85
CA PRO A 84 -6.39 -28.95 5.27
C PRO A 84 -5.58 -30.23 5.02
N ASP A 85 -6.25 -31.38 5.11
CA ASP A 85 -5.60 -32.69 4.97
C ASP A 85 -4.90 -32.90 3.61
N SER A 86 -5.28 -32.15 2.58
CA SER A 86 -4.57 -32.11 1.30
C SER A 86 -3.18 -31.48 1.42
N LEU A 87 -3.04 -30.40 2.20
CA LEU A 87 -1.78 -29.67 2.39
C LEU A 87 -0.81 -30.46 3.26
N LYS A 88 -1.31 -31.10 4.32
CA LYS A 88 -0.52 -32.04 5.14
C LYS A 88 0.04 -33.20 4.31
N ARG A 89 -0.78 -33.79 3.44
CA ARG A 89 -0.35 -34.86 2.52
C ARG A 89 0.71 -34.37 1.54
N LEU A 90 0.51 -33.20 0.94
CA LEU A 90 1.47 -32.61 0.00
C LEU A 90 2.80 -32.28 0.69
N SER A 91 2.77 -31.69 1.89
CA SER A 91 3.97 -31.38 2.68
C SER A 91 4.79 -32.63 3.01
N LYS A 92 4.11 -33.74 3.37
CA LYS A 92 4.77 -35.03 3.57
C LYS A 92 5.45 -35.54 2.29
N MET A 93 4.74 -35.52 1.15
CA MET A 93 5.30 -35.94 -0.13
C MET A 93 6.52 -35.11 -0.55
N ILE A 94 6.48 -33.79 -0.31
CA ILE A 94 7.62 -32.90 -0.58
C ILE A 94 8.79 -33.23 0.36
N SER A 95 8.51 -33.50 1.64
CA SER A 95 9.54 -33.84 2.62
C SER A 95 10.23 -35.16 2.29
N ASP A 96 9.49 -36.16 1.82
CA ASP A 96 10.03 -37.46 1.40
C ASP A 96 10.87 -37.37 0.10
N LEU A 97 10.68 -36.31 -0.69
CA LEU A 97 11.44 -36.05 -1.92
C LEU A 97 12.68 -35.16 -1.69
N LEU A 98 12.82 -34.56 -0.51
CA LEU A 98 13.99 -33.77 -0.18
C LEU A 98 15.16 -34.71 0.14
N PRO A 99 16.31 -34.58 -0.53
CA PRO A 99 17.50 -35.33 -0.16
C PRO A 99 17.91 -34.93 1.28
N PRO A 100 18.50 -35.85 2.07
CA PRO A 100 19.02 -35.50 3.38
C PRO A 100 20.09 -34.42 3.20
N VAL A 101 19.80 -33.20 3.66
CA VAL A 101 20.75 -32.11 3.71
C VAL A 101 21.40 -32.15 5.09
N ASP A 102 22.56 -32.77 5.19
CA ASP A 102 23.46 -32.56 6.33
C ASP A 102 24.02 -31.14 6.22
N LEU A 103 23.44 -30.21 6.97
CA LEU A 103 24.10 -28.93 7.28
C LEU A 103 25.03 -29.18 8.47
N THR A 104 26.24 -29.66 8.18
CA THR A 104 27.39 -29.55 9.09
C THR A 104 27.98 -28.16 9.03
#